data_AF-A0AA37K955-F1
#
_entry.id   AF-A0AA37K955-F1
#
_cell.length_a   1.000
_cell.length_b   1.000
_cell.length_c   1.000
_cell.angle_alpha   90.00
_cell.angle_beta   90.00
_cell.angle_gamma   90.00
#
_symmetry.space_group_name_H-M   'P 1'
#
loop_
_entity.id
_entity.type
_entity.pdbx_description
1 polymer ?
#
loop_
_entity_poly.entity_id
_entity_poly.type
_entity_poly.pdbx_seq_one_letter_code
_entity_poly.pdbx_strand_id
1 'polypeptide(L)'
;MGIFDFLNNKKKEKARQEQLRLQEEKRRAEEQRRLAERRKQEEQRRREESFLSNFEFDSTCHQRYENGQPVRGLQVCPRYIKIKKNINGCSGYQLTPGDGYILTATNGDTGQPQFAPKPMRVVKFSDSEILLKGYCVSAQTPFGWQEIDLSDYGFSIILEKNVVKKCILFLYDRNVKLEYMVGSKTTENSTNNTACRMVETESLVVEALKQLSIGNNGDETYHPLYKSWRSYKDNPEQLKNIKDFGHYGMGLMIFLSYGTISDIDDRQQLASLAYLFISKAIKQNSANANLFKNRLLLMITNHEAFEYTVSSVVNKDQDFFSMNLMPFQARDAMFKMEYADLSFNRALLSIDILASKYQDLQTKINSGFFGKESTNESIISSGKSLHEQVLTYLEHKVLDEGDIDF
;
A
#
# COMPACT_ATOMS: atom_id res chain seq x y z
N MET A 1 41.39 52.84 74.13
CA MET A 1 40.37 52.49 73.13
C MET A 1 39.03 52.91 73.68
N GLY A 2 38.36 53.87 73.03
CA GLY A 2 37.19 54.54 73.58
C GLY A 2 35.91 53.73 73.41
N ILE A 3 34.87 54.06 74.18
CA ILE A 3 33.51 53.49 74.08
C ILE A 3 32.97 53.56 72.64
N PHE A 4 33.39 54.57 71.86
CA PHE A 4 33.08 54.71 70.44
C PHE A 4 33.70 53.61 69.56
N ASP A 5 34.93 53.16 69.80
CA ASP A 5 35.57 52.08 69.04
C ASP A 5 34.87 50.74 69.28
N PHE A 6 34.42 50.51 70.52
CA PHE A 6 33.66 49.31 70.90
C PHE A 6 32.29 49.25 70.22
N LEU A 7 31.56 50.37 70.21
CA LEU A 7 30.25 50.47 69.52
C LEU A 7 30.40 50.29 68.00
N ASN A 8 31.46 50.85 67.41
CA ASN A 8 31.72 50.75 65.97
C ASN A 8 32.12 49.32 65.56
N ASN A 9 32.93 48.63 66.38
CA ASN A 9 33.26 47.21 66.19
C ASN A 9 32.02 46.32 66.33
N LYS A 10 31.17 46.57 67.33
CA LYS A 10 29.91 45.82 67.52
C LYS A 10 28.93 46.01 66.37
N LYS A 11 28.90 47.20 65.77
CA LYS A 11 28.11 47.51 64.56
C LYS A 11 28.66 46.80 63.32
N LYS A 12 29.99 46.79 63.13
CA LYS A 12 30.66 46.02 62.06
C LYS A 12 30.44 44.52 62.20
N GLU A 13 30.48 43.99 63.42
CA GLU A 13 30.28 42.58 63.70
C GLU A 13 28.84 42.14 63.44
N LYS A 14 27.85 42.95 63.85
CA LYS A 14 26.44 42.74 63.47
C LYS A 14 26.24 42.77 61.95
N ALA A 15 26.82 43.75 61.25
CA ALA A 15 26.72 43.83 59.79
C ALA A 15 27.36 42.60 59.11
N ARG A 16 28.47 42.09 59.64
CA ARG A 16 29.13 40.87 59.13
C ARG A 16 28.30 39.61 59.38
N GLN A 17 27.68 39.49 60.55
CA GLN A 17 26.76 38.40 60.87
C GLN A 17 25.49 38.44 60.00
N GLU A 18 24.95 39.63 59.74
CA GLU A 18 23.80 39.82 58.86
C GLU A 18 24.15 39.50 57.40
N GLN A 19 25.34 39.91 56.94
CA GLN A 19 25.85 39.56 55.61
C GLN A 19 26.07 38.04 55.45
N LEU A 20 26.60 37.37 56.47
CA LEU A 20 26.74 35.91 56.52
C LEU A 20 25.38 35.21 56.46
N ARG A 21 24.38 35.70 57.21
CA ARG A 21 23.00 35.18 57.18
C ARG A 21 22.38 35.33 55.79
N LEU A 22 22.47 36.52 55.19
CA LEU A 22 21.99 36.79 53.83
C LEU A 22 22.67 35.90 52.78
N GLN A 23 23.97 35.64 52.92
CA GLN A 23 24.72 34.76 52.02
C GLN A 23 24.29 33.29 52.18
N GLU A 24 24.04 32.85 53.41
CA GLU A 24 23.58 31.50 53.70
C GLU A 24 22.13 31.26 53.26
N GLU A 25 21.25 32.26 53.40
CA GLU A 25 19.88 32.24 52.85
C GLU A 25 19.88 32.16 51.33
N LYS A 26 20.71 32.96 50.64
CA LYS A 26 20.89 32.87 49.18
C LYS A 26 21.33 31.49 48.74
N ARG A 27 22.31 30.89 49.44
CA ARG A 27 22.80 29.53 49.15
C ARG A 27 21.69 28.49 49.33
N ARG A 28 20.93 28.57 50.43
CA ARG A 28 19.79 27.68 50.69
C ARG A 28 18.69 27.81 49.63
N ALA A 29 18.37 29.04 49.22
CA ALA A 29 17.37 29.29 48.17
C ALA A 29 17.83 28.75 46.81
N GLU A 30 19.11 28.91 46.46
CA GLU A 30 19.68 28.36 45.22
C GLU A 30 19.68 26.82 45.23
N GLU A 31 20.04 26.21 46.36
CA GLU A 31 20.01 24.75 46.53
C GLU A 31 18.59 24.18 46.43
N GLN A 32 17.61 24.84 47.06
CA GLN A 32 16.19 24.49 46.92
C GLN A 32 15.71 24.62 45.47
N ARG A 33 16.11 25.68 44.76
CA ARG A 33 15.78 25.86 43.34
C ARG A 33 16.37 24.75 42.47
N ARG A 34 17.65 24.40 42.67
CA ARG A 34 18.30 23.30 41.96
C ARG A 34 17.63 21.95 42.26
N LEU A 35 17.23 21.71 43.50
CA LEU A 35 16.51 20.49 43.89
C LEU A 35 15.12 20.44 43.25
N ALA A 36 14.40 21.56 43.22
CA ALA A 36 13.09 21.67 42.57
C ALA A 36 13.20 21.47 41.04
N GLU A 37 14.22 22.03 40.39
CA GLU A 37 14.52 21.82 38.97
C GLU A 37 14.84 20.34 38.67
N ARG A 38 15.67 19.69 39.51
CA ARG A 38 15.95 18.25 39.37
C ARG A 38 14.70 17.40 39.53
N ARG A 39 13.86 17.69 40.54
CA ARG A 39 12.59 16.98 40.75
C ARG A 39 11.66 17.12 39.55
N LYS A 40 11.52 18.34 39.00
CA LYS A 40 10.74 18.58 37.79
C LYS A 40 11.28 17.81 36.59
N GLN A 41 12.61 17.79 36.39
CA GLN A 41 13.23 17.03 35.31
C GLN A 41 13.03 15.52 35.47
N GLU A 42 13.13 15.00 36.68
CA GLU A 42 12.94 13.58 36.97
C GLU A 42 11.47 13.15 36.80
N GLU A 43 10.53 13.97 37.27
CA GLU A 43 9.10 13.76 37.09
C GLU A 43 8.71 13.81 35.60
N GLN A 44 9.25 14.78 34.85
CA GLN A 44 9.06 14.85 33.41
C GLN A 44 9.64 13.61 32.71
N ARG A 45 10.85 13.17 33.04
CA ARG A 45 11.44 11.94 32.50
C ARG A 45 10.60 10.70 32.80
N ARG A 46 10.07 10.58 34.01
CA ARG A 46 9.18 9.47 34.39
C ARG A 46 7.87 9.51 33.58
N ARG A 47 7.30 10.69 33.38
CA ARG A 47 6.08 10.87 32.56
C ARG A 47 6.35 10.52 31.09
N GLU A 48 7.47 10.98 30.54
CA GLU A 48 7.94 10.65 29.19
C GLU A 48 8.10 9.14 29.01
N GLU A 49 8.85 8.49 29.91
CA GLU A 49 9.10 7.05 29.85
C GLU A 49 7.82 6.23 30.03
N SER A 50 6.95 6.63 30.97
CA SER A 50 5.66 5.98 31.18
C SER A 50 4.75 6.05 29.96
N PHE A 51 4.77 7.18 29.23
CA PHE A 51 3.94 7.35 28.04
C PHE A 51 4.52 6.63 26.82
N LEU A 52 5.83 6.75 26.58
CA LEU A 52 6.46 6.28 25.36
C LEU A 52 6.92 4.81 25.38
N SER A 53 7.12 4.21 26.55
CA SER A 53 7.60 2.81 26.65
C SER A 53 6.66 1.79 26.01
N ASN A 54 5.36 2.07 26.00
CA ASN A 54 4.31 1.22 25.43
C ASN A 54 3.42 1.99 24.44
N PHE A 55 3.97 2.99 23.76
CA PHE A 55 3.19 3.77 22.82
C PHE A 55 2.89 2.95 21.57
N GLU A 56 1.60 2.74 21.31
CA GLU A 56 1.08 2.13 20.10
C GLU A 56 -0.04 3.02 19.53
N PHE A 57 -0.05 3.20 18.22
CA PHE A 57 -1.09 3.96 17.53
C PHE A 57 -1.48 3.25 16.23
N ASP A 58 -2.71 2.76 16.20
CA ASP A 58 -3.28 2.04 15.07
C ASP A 58 -4.02 3.03 14.16
N SER A 59 -3.27 3.57 13.20
CA SER A 59 -3.81 4.44 12.16
C SER A 59 -4.68 3.63 11.20
N THR A 60 -5.83 4.15 10.79
CA THR A 60 -6.68 3.52 9.75
C THR A 60 -6.53 4.16 8.38
N CYS A 61 -6.07 5.41 8.35
CA CYS A 61 -5.74 6.11 7.12
C CYS A 61 -4.53 7.03 7.31
N HIS A 62 -3.91 7.43 6.20
CA HIS A 62 -2.87 8.45 6.24
C HIS A 62 -2.92 9.38 5.02
N GLN A 63 -2.48 10.62 5.22
CA GLN A 63 -2.39 11.64 4.17
C GLN A 63 -0.94 12.09 4.04
N ARG A 64 -0.41 12.03 2.81
CA ARG A 64 0.91 12.58 2.49
C ARG A 64 0.77 14.04 2.07
N TYR A 65 1.70 14.87 2.53
CA TYR A 65 1.86 16.24 2.08
C TYR A 65 3.29 16.45 1.57
N GLU A 66 3.41 17.17 0.46
CA GLU A 66 4.68 17.62 -0.10
C GLU A 66 4.59 19.14 -0.26
N ASN A 67 5.56 19.88 0.27
CA ASN A 67 5.53 21.34 0.28
C ASN A 67 4.25 21.95 0.87
N GLY A 68 3.70 21.31 1.90
CA GLY A 68 2.46 21.73 2.56
C GLY A 68 1.17 21.36 1.81
N GLN A 69 1.24 20.83 0.60
CA GLN A 69 0.08 20.45 -0.21
C GLN A 69 -0.21 18.96 -0.10
N PRO A 70 -1.48 18.53 0.06
CA PRO A 70 -1.83 17.12 0.07
C PRO A 70 -1.60 16.50 -1.30
N VAL A 71 -0.95 15.33 -1.32
CA VAL A 71 -0.65 14.57 -2.54
C VAL A 71 -1.15 13.13 -2.40
N ARG A 72 -1.38 12.45 -3.53
CA ARG A 72 -1.78 11.03 -3.60
C ARG A 72 -3.11 10.68 -2.91
N GLY A 73 -3.91 11.69 -2.58
CA GLY A 73 -5.20 11.53 -1.89
C GLY A 73 -5.06 10.94 -0.48
N LEU A 74 -6.21 10.82 0.21
CA LEU A 74 -6.28 10.15 1.50
C LEU A 74 -6.14 8.65 1.28
N GLN A 75 -5.18 8.03 1.94
CA GLN A 75 -4.90 6.60 1.78
C GLN A 75 -5.50 5.83 2.96
N VAL A 76 -6.59 5.10 2.72
CA VAL A 76 -7.23 4.23 3.72
C VAL A 76 -6.50 2.90 3.78
N CYS A 77 -5.39 2.88 4.50
CA CYS A 77 -4.51 1.74 4.62
C CYS A 77 -3.92 1.74 6.03
N PRO A 78 -4.20 0.73 6.87
CA PRO A 78 -3.85 0.78 8.28
C PRO A 78 -2.34 0.82 8.50
N ARG A 79 -1.88 1.59 9.48
CA ARG A 79 -0.47 1.64 9.87
C ARG A 79 -0.38 1.52 11.37
N TYR A 80 0.34 0.50 11.83
CA TYR A 80 0.56 0.25 13.25
C TYR A 80 1.87 0.89 13.66
N ILE A 81 1.78 2.04 14.33
CA ILE A 81 2.93 2.80 14.78
C ILE A 81 3.28 2.35 16.19
N LYS A 82 4.57 2.08 16.43
CA LYS A 82 5.07 1.73 17.76
C LYS A 82 6.30 2.55 18.09
N ILE A 83 6.39 2.98 19.34
CA ILE A 83 7.61 3.55 19.91
C ILE A 83 8.02 2.68 21.08
N LYS A 84 9.30 2.32 21.13
CA LYS A 84 9.87 1.55 22.23
C LYS A 84 11.12 2.23 22.74
N LYS A 85 11.35 2.17 24.05
CA LYS A 85 12.61 2.64 24.64
C LYS A 85 13.76 1.83 24.05
N ASN A 86 14.84 2.51 23.68
CA ASN A 86 16.04 1.86 23.18
C ASN A 86 16.76 1.16 24.34
N ILE A 87 16.51 -0.13 24.56
CA ILE A 87 17.21 -0.92 25.59
C ILE A 87 18.37 -1.72 25.00
N ASN A 88 18.16 -2.33 23.83
CA ASN A 88 19.12 -3.26 23.21
C ASN A 88 19.59 -2.80 21.82
N GLY A 89 19.32 -1.56 21.42
CA GLY A 89 19.55 -1.09 20.05
C GLY A 89 18.52 -1.61 19.04
N CYS A 90 18.80 -1.39 17.75
CA CYS A 90 18.07 -2.00 16.64
C CYS A 90 19.01 -2.34 15.48
N SER A 91 18.58 -3.26 14.62
CA SER A 91 19.33 -3.67 13.43
C SER A 91 19.68 -2.47 12.55
N GLY A 92 20.91 -2.46 12.04
CA GLY A 92 21.44 -1.39 11.20
C GLY A 92 22.03 -0.20 11.93
N TYR A 93 22.02 -0.16 13.28
CA TYR A 93 22.57 0.95 14.06
C TYR A 93 23.39 0.50 15.27
N GLN A 94 24.44 1.26 15.58
CA GLN A 94 25.17 1.18 16.85
C GLN A 94 24.65 2.28 17.77
N LEU A 95 23.75 1.91 18.69
CA LEU A 95 23.11 2.83 19.62
C LEU A 95 23.58 2.58 21.04
N THR A 96 23.69 3.64 21.85
CA THR A 96 23.91 3.52 23.29
C THR A 96 22.65 2.97 23.96
N PRO A 97 22.72 1.83 24.67
CA PRO A 97 21.60 1.32 25.46
C PRO A 97 21.04 2.37 26.43
N GLY A 98 19.72 2.49 26.48
CA GLY A 98 18.98 3.45 27.31
C GLY A 98 18.85 4.85 26.73
N ASP A 99 19.52 5.17 25.62
CA ASP A 99 19.46 6.48 24.99
C ASP A 99 18.37 6.53 23.91
N GLY A 100 17.37 7.38 24.15
CA GLY A 100 16.28 7.62 23.20
C GLY A 100 15.31 6.45 23.03
N TYR A 101 14.61 6.48 21.90
CA TYR A 101 13.53 5.60 21.53
C TYR A 101 13.68 5.14 20.08
N ILE A 102 13.02 4.05 19.73
CA ILE A 102 13.01 3.47 18.40
C ILE A 102 11.59 3.54 17.87
N LEU A 103 11.39 4.35 16.83
CA LEU A 103 10.13 4.44 16.10
C LEU A 103 10.09 3.36 15.02
N THR A 104 9.02 2.57 15.02
CA THR A 104 8.69 1.65 13.93
C THR A 104 7.27 1.90 13.46
N ALA A 105 7.01 1.55 12.21
CA ALA A 105 5.65 1.46 11.70
C ALA A 105 5.54 0.19 10.87
N THR A 106 4.46 -0.55 11.07
CA THR A 106 4.12 -1.72 10.27
C THR A 106 2.96 -1.33 9.36
N ASN A 107 3.08 -1.68 8.08
CA ASN A 107 1.97 -1.58 7.16
C ASN A 107 0.94 -2.65 7.54
N GLY A 108 -0.27 -2.24 7.92
CA GLY A 108 -1.30 -3.15 8.39
C GLY A 108 -1.91 -4.02 7.29
N ASP A 109 -1.80 -3.60 6.03
CA ASP A 109 -2.17 -4.43 4.88
C ASP A 109 -1.07 -5.46 4.60
N THR A 110 0.20 -5.04 4.67
CA THR A 110 1.31 -5.91 4.28
C THR A 110 1.93 -6.72 5.43
N GLY A 111 1.72 -6.32 6.68
CA GLY A 111 2.43 -6.83 7.85
C GLY A 111 3.93 -6.48 7.87
N GLN A 112 4.44 -5.82 6.83
CA GLN A 112 5.85 -5.49 6.67
C GLN A 112 6.19 -4.14 7.31
N PRO A 113 7.46 -3.91 7.70
CA PRO A 113 7.92 -2.59 8.10
C PRO A 113 7.62 -1.55 7.00
N GLN A 114 6.90 -0.50 7.36
CA GLN A 114 6.61 0.63 6.47
C GLN A 114 7.87 1.45 6.17
N PHE A 115 8.79 1.51 7.13
CA PHE A 115 10.12 2.13 7.01
C PHE A 115 11.09 1.45 7.98
N ALA A 116 12.39 1.58 7.69
CA ALA A 116 13.45 1.13 8.59
C ALA A 116 13.33 1.81 9.96
N PRO A 117 13.56 1.10 11.09
CA PRO A 117 13.49 1.67 12.42
C PRO A 117 14.25 3.01 12.53
N LYS A 118 13.64 3.98 13.20
CA LYS A 118 14.20 5.33 13.34
C LYS A 118 14.56 5.61 14.81
N PRO A 119 15.85 5.66 15.16
CA PRO A 119 16.29 6.13 16.47
C PRO A 119 15.93 7.61 16.65
N MET A 120 15.27 7.96 17.75
CA MET A 120 14.83 9.32 18.04
C MET A 120 14.94 9.69 19.52
N ARG A 121 15.09 10.98 19.82
CA ARG A 121 15.03 11.55 21.17
C ARG A 121 13.86 12.52 21.29
N VAL A 122 13.26 12.59 22.47
CA VAL A 122 12.23 13.57 22.79
C VAL A 122 12.87 14.96 22.82
N VAL A 123 12.33 15.89 22.03
CA VAL A 123 12.76 17.30 22.02
C VAL A 123 11.68 18.23 22.58
N LYS A 124 10.42 17.76 22.64
CA LYS A 124 9.31 18.47 23.28
C LYS A 124 8.34 17.47 23.87
N PHE A 125 7.89 17.71 25.09
CA PHE A 125 6.84 16.94 25.75
C PHE A 125 5.84 17.90 26.40
N SER A 126 4.59 17.87 25.94
CA SER A 126 3.52 18.74 26.41
C SER A 126 2.17 18.06 26.30
N ASP A 127 1.12 18.66 26.87
CA ASP A 127 -0.22 18.06 26.87
C ASP A 127 -0.91 18.07 25.49
N SER A 128 -0.36 18.80 24.51
CA SER A 128 -0.91 18.89 23.14
C SER A 128 -0.01 18.23 22.08
N GLU A 129 1.29 18.11 22.35
CA GLU A 129 2.25 17.57 21.42
C GLU A 129 3.44 16.94 22.15
N ILE A 130 3.82 15.76 21.68
CA ILE A 130 5.11 15.14 21.98
C ILE A 130 5.88 15.05 20.66
N LEU A 131 7.03 15.73 20.57
CA LEU A 131 7.88 15.73 19.38
C LEU A 131 9.16 14.96 19.68
N LEU A 132 9.46 13.99 18.81
CA LEU A 132 10.71 13.28 18.75
C LEU A 132 11.48 13.73 17.49
N LYS A 133 12.81 13.79 17.59
CA LYS A 133 13.70 14.02 16.44
C LYS A 133 14.76 12.94 16.37
N GLY A 134 15.16 12.59 15.15
CA GLY A 134 16.38 11.81 14.95
C GLY A 134 17.62 12.59 15.39
N TYR A 135 18.72 11.87 15.54
CA TYR A 135 20.01 12.40 15.97
C TYR A 135 21.13 11.65 15.23
N CYS A 136 22.35 12.17 15.26
CA CYS A 136 23.50 11.50 14.66
C CYS A 136 23.74 10.12 15.29
N VAL A 137 23.85 9.09 14.46
CA VAL A 137 24.08 7.70 14.85
C VAL A 137 25.10 7.04 13.94
N SER A 138 25.80 6.03 14.44
CA SER A 138 26.57 5.12 13.58
C SER A 138 25.62 4.09 12.97
N ALA A 139 25.52 4.08 11.65
CA ALA A 139 24.62 3.22 10.89
C ALA A 139 25.39 2.33 9.92
N GLN A 140 24.86 1.13 9.66
CA GLN A 140 25.42 0.19 8.72
C GLN A 140 25.05 0.59 7.28
N THR A 141 26.05 0.82 6.45
CA THR A 141 25.91 1.15 5.03
C THR A 141 26.65 0.12 4.16
N PRO A 142 26.47 0.11 2.82
CA PRO A 142 27.28 -0.72 1.93
C PRO A 142 28.80 -0.46 2.03
N PHE A 143 29.20 0.69 2.58
CA PHE A 143 30.60 1.07 2.78
C PHE A 143 31.10 0.83 4.22
N GLY A 144 30.32 0.14 5.05
CA GLY A 144 30.61 -0.12 6.46
C GLY A 144 29.85 0.82 7.40
N TRP A 145 30.34 0.92 8.64
CA TRP A 145 29.76 1.79 9.67
C TRP A 145 30.11 3.24 9.39
N GLN A 146 29.08 4.08 9.26
CA GLN A 146 29.23 5.51 8.99
C GLN A 146 28.37 6.32 9.95
N GLU A 147 28.84 7.51 10.33
CA GLU A 147 27.99 8.47 11.03
C GLU A 147 26.98 9.06 10.05
N ILE A 148 25.69 8.90 10.39
CA ILE A 148 24.57 9.46 9.63
C ILE A 148 23.78 10.38 10.56
N ASP A 149 23.53 11.60 10.10
CA ASP A 149 22.60 12.49 10.78
C ASP A 149 21.15 12.14 10.41
N LEU A 150 20.36 11.75 11.41
CA LEU A 150 18.93 11.48 11.26
C LEU A 150 18.05 12.66 11.69
N SER A 151 18.63 13.83 11.99
CA SER A 151 17.90 15.02 12.46
C SER A 151 16.89 15.58 11.44
N ASP A 152 17.02 15.16 10.18
CA ASP A 152 16.05 15.38 9.10
C ASP A 152 14.74 14.60 9.28
N TYR A 153 14.69 13.64 10.21
CA TYR A 153 13.45 12.98 10.60
C TYR A 153 12.89 13.55 11.90
N GLY A 154 11.58 13.82 11.90
CA GLY A 154 10.82 14.18 13.09
C GLY A 154 9.57 13.33 13.23
N PHE A 155 9.07 13.15 14.45
CA PHE A 155 7.83 12.45 14.71
C PHE A 155 7.03 13.15 15.80
N SER A 156 5.85 13.67 15.47
CA SER A 156 4.95 14.30 16.44
C SER A 156 3.75 13.41 16.76
N ILE A 157 3.44 13.28 18.04
CA ILE A 157 2.21 12.71 18.57
C ILE A 157 1.32 13.88 18.99
N ILE A 158 0.19 14.07 18.32
CA ILE A 158 -0.74 15.16 18.59
C ILE A 158 -1.83 14.67 19.54
N LEU A 159 -1.97 15.37 20.65
CA LEU A 159 -2.86 15.04 21.76
C LEU A 159 -3.98 16.07 21.85
N GLU A 160 -5.20 15.60 22.09
CA GLU A 160 -6.33 16.44 22.46
C GLU A 160 -7.04 15.81 23.65
N LYS A 161 -7.17 16.56 24.76
CA LYS A 161 -7.74 16.06 26.02
C LYS A 161 -7.09 14.74 26.49
N ASN A 162 -5.75 14.66 26.40
CA ASN A 162 -4.95 13.47 26.71
C ASN A 162 -5.22 12.23 25.82
N VAL A 163 -5.93 12.37 24.71
CA VAL A 163 -6.16 11.32 23.72
C VAL A 163 -5.32 11.59 22.48
N VAL A 164 -4.62 10.58 21.97
CA VAL A 164 -3.86 10.68 20.72
C VAL A 164 -4.83 10.84 19.56
N LYS A 165 -4.77 11.98 18.86
CA LYS A 165 -5.62 12.27 17.70
C LYS A 165 -4.99 11.81 16.40
N LYS A 166 -3.72 12.12 16.23
CA LYS A 166 -2.95 11.75 15.05
C LYS A 166 -1.47 11.72 15.36
N CYS A 167 -0.74 11.01 14.52
CA CYS A 167 0.71 11.04 14.49
C CYS A 167 1.20 11.66 13.19
N ILE A 168 2.37 12.30 13.21
CA ILE A 168 2.94 12.94 12.03
C ILE A 168 4.40 12.55 11.91
N LEU A 169 4.78 11.91 10.80
CA LEU A 169 6.18 11.70 10.43
C LEU A 169 6.64 12.84 9.51
N PHE A 170 7.70 13.53 9.91
CA PHE A 170 8.34 14.59 9.15
C PHE A 170 9.63 14.07 8.49
N LEU A 171 9.81 14.41 7.22
CA LEU A 171 11.05 14.29 6.47
C LEU A 171 11.42 15.71 6.03
N TYR A 172 12.19 16.39 6.88
CA TYR A 172 12.52 17.82 6.74
C TYR A 172 13.35 18.09 5.49
N ASP A 173 14.29 17.21 5.13
CA ASP A 173 15.13 17.26 3.93
C ASP A 173 14.34 17.42 2.63
N ARG A 174 13.16 16.79 2.57
CA ARG A 174 12.30 16.76 1.39
C ARG A 174 11.06 17.63 1.52
N ASN A 175 10.89 18.33 2.64
CA ASN A 175 9.68 19.06 2.98
C ASN A 175 8.40 18.19 2.86
N VAL A 176 8.48 16.96 3.37
CA VAL A 176 7.38 15.98 3.35
C VAL A 176 6.89 15.72 4.76
N LYS A 177 5.57 15.64 4.92
CA LYS A 177 4.95 15.08 6.13
C LYS A 177 3.93 13.99 5.79
N LEU A 178 3.84 12.97 6.63
CA LEU A 178 2.82 11.93 6.57
C LEU A 178 2.00 12.00 7.85
N GLU A 179 0.72 12.31 7.72
CA GLU A 179 -0.23 12.35 8.84
C GLU A 179 -0.98 11.03 8.94
N TYR A 180 -0.89 10.37 10.07
CA TYR A 180 -1.53 9.10 10.42
C TYR A 180 -2.71 9.37 11.36
N MET A 181 -3.91 8.97 10.95
CA MET A 181 -5.16 9.29 11.63
C MET A 181 -6.02 8.03 11.83
N VAL A 182 -6.85 8.07 12.87
CA VAL A 182 -8.00 7.18 13.00
C VAL A 182 -9.19 7.89 12.38
N GLY A 183 -9.66 7.41 11.23
CA GLY A 183 -10.85 7.96 10.57
C GLY A 183 -12.03 7.99 11.54
N SER A 184 -12.63 9.17 11.74
CA SER A 184 -13.86 9.31 12.51
C SER A 184 -15.00 8.62 11.75
N LYS A 185 -15.68 7.67 12.39
CA LYS A 185 -17.02 7.26 11.98
C LYS A 185 -17.92 8.49 12.09
N THR A 186 -18.11 9.24 11.01
CA THR A 186 -19.13 10.29 10.97
C THR A 186 -20.49 9.60 11.08
N THR A 187 -21.17 9.93 12.17
CA THR A 187 -22.54 9.51 12.46
C THR A 187 -23.45 10.35 11.56
N GLU A 188 -23.82 9.81 10.41
CA GLU A 188 -25.04 10.23 9.71
C GLU A 188 -26.05 9.09 9.78
N ASN A 189 -27.24 9.41 10.30
CA ASN A 189 -28.31 8.49 10.57
C ASN A 189 -28.90 7.91 9.27
N SER A 190 -28.98 6.57 9.27
CA SER A 190 -30.12 5.78 8.78
C SER A 190 -30.61 5.99 7.35
N THR A 191 -29.89 5.39 6.40
CA THR A 191 -30.46 4.39 5.47
C THR A 191 -29.32 3.53 4.94
N ASN A 192 -29.33 2.22 5.25
CA ASN A 192 -28.55 1.14 4.65
C ASN A 192 -27.20 1.49 4.00
N ASN A 193 -26.07 1.20 4.65
CA ASN A 193 -24.78 1.15 3.95
C ASN A 193 -23.87 0.03 4.45
N THR A 194 -24.16 -1.16 3.94
CA THR A 194 -23.23 -2.28 3.76
C THR A 194 -22.19 -1.88 2.71
N ALA A 195 -21.17 -1.11 3.09
CA ALA A 195 -20.01 -0.82 2.25
C ALA A 195 -18.80 -0.63 3.18
N CYS A 196 -17.67 -1.32 3.04
CA CYS A 196 -17.15 -2.03 1.89
C CYS A 196 -16.09 -3.03 2.39
N ARG A 197 -16.48 -4.16 2.99
CA ARG A 197 -15.53 -5.28 3.21
C ARG A 197 -15.18 -5.84 1.83
N MET A 198 -13.90 -6.09 1.52
CA MET A 198 -13.56 -6.87 0.32
C MET A 198 -14.17 -8.26 0.49
N VAL A 199 -14.63 -8.84 -0.61
CA VAL A 199 -15.05 -10.25 -0.59
C VAL A 199 -13.83 -11.14 -0.38
N GLU A 200 -14.05 -12.36 0.10
CA GLU A 200 -12.97 -13.26 0.48
C GLU A 200 -12.06 -13.56 -0.71
N THR A 201 -12.65 -13.91 -1.85
CA THR A 201 -11.91 -14.20 -3.08
C THR A 201 -11.01 -13.02 -3.50
N GLU A 202 -11.51 -11.79 -3.41
CA GLU A 202 -10.71 -10.58 -3.72
C GLU A 202 -9.56 -10.39 -2.74
N SER A 203 -9.80 -10.66 -1.45
CA SER A 203 -8.79 -10.56 -0.39
C SER A 203 -7.64 -11.56 -0.60
N LEU A 204 -7.98 -12.78 -1.05
CA LEU A 204 -7.01 -13.84 -1.34
C LEU A 204 -6.15 -13.53 -2.58
N VAL A 205 -6.72 -12.90 -3.61
CA VAL A 205 -5.93 -12.39 -4.74
C VAL A 205 -4.97 -11.30 -4.27
N VAL A 206 -5.43 -10.35 -3.45
CA VAL A 206 -4.55 -9.30 -2.90
C VAL A 206 -3.42 -9.89 -2.06
N GLU A 207 -3.69 -10.95 -1.30
CA GLU A 207 -2.65 -11.69 -0.57
C GLU A 207 -1.60 -12.29 -1.53
N ALA A 208 -2.02 -12.96 -2.60
CA ALA A 208 -1.11 -13.53 -3.59
C ALA A 208 -0.23 -12.46 -4.28
N LEU A 209 -0.84 -11.38 -4.75
CA LEU A 209 -0.11 -10.32 -5.44
C LEU A 209 0.88 -9.60 -4.51
N LYS A 210 0.54 -9.53 -3.22
CA LYS A 210 1.45 -9.03 -2.19
C LYS A 210 2.67 -9.94 -2.03
N GLN A 211 2.52 -11.26 -2.07
CA GLN A 211 3.65 -12.20 -2.04
C GLN A 211 4.60 -11.97 -3.22
N LEU A 212 4.06 -11.85 -4.44
CA LEU A 212 4.85 -11.50 -5.62
C LEU A 212 5.58 -10.16 -5.47
N SER A 213 4.93 -9.15 -4.90
CA SER A 213 5.51 -7.81 -4.74
C SER A 213 6.73 -7.78 -3.81
N ILE A 214 6.85 -8.74 -2.89
CA ILE A 214 7.99 -8.88 -1.98
C ILE A 214 9.01 -9.92 -2.46
N GLY A 215 8.84 -10.44 -3.68
CA GLY A 215 9.74 -11.41 -4.31
C GLY A 215 9.45 -12.87 -4.00
N ASN A 216 8.38 -13.17 -3.24
CA ASN A 216 7.95 -14.54 -2.99
C ASN A 216 7.15 -15.05 -4.19
N ASN A 217 7.44 -16.26 -4.65
CA ASN A 217 6.77 -16.94 -5.76
C ASN A 217 6.70 -18.45 -5.44
N GLY A 218 5.99 -19.24 -6.23
CA GLY A 218 5.71 -20.64 -5.92
C GLY A 218 4.55 -20.74 -4.95
N ASP A 219 4.70 -21.54 -3.92
CA ASP A 219 3.62 -21.92 -3.01
C ASP A 219 2.99 -20.72 -2.29
N GLU A 220 3.78 -19.73 -1.87
CA GLU A 220 3.31 -18.55 -1.14
C GLU A 220 2.31 -17.73 -1.97
N THR A 221 2.49 -17.69 -3.29
CA THR A 221 1.58 -16.99 -4.22
C THR A 221 0.49 -17.93 -4.73
N TYR A 222 0.84 -19.19 -5.01
CA TYR A 222 -0.08 -20.19 -5.55
C TYR A 222 -1.23 -20.51 -4.59
N HIS A 223 -0.94 -20.74 -3.30
CA HIS A 223 -1.94 -21.20 -2.35
C HIS A 223 -3.08 -20.19 -2.12
N PRO A 224 -2.82 -18.87 -1.94
CA PRO A 224 -3.90 -17.89 -1.87
C PRO A 224 -4.71 -17.82 -3.17
N LEU A 225 -4.10 -17.95 -4.35
CA LEU A 225 -4.84 -17.98 -5.62
C LEU A 225 -5.71 -19.22 -5.76
N TYR A 226 -5.21 -20.39 -5.37
CA TYR A 226 -6.01 -21.62 -5.31
C TYR A 226 -7.20 -21.47 -4.35
N LYS A 227 -6.99 -20.89 -3.17
CA LYS A 227 -8.08 -20.60 -2.22
C LYS A 227 -9.07 -19.60 -2.80
N SER A 228 -8.59 -18.57 -3.52
CA SER A 228 -9.44 -17.58 -4.18
C SER A 228 -10.37 -18.25 -5.18
N TRP A 229 -9.81 -19.17 -5.98
CA TRP A 229 -10.55 -19.98 -6.94
C TRP A 229 -11.64 -20.83 -6.28
N ARG A 230 -11.28 -21.56 -5.22
CA ARG A 230 -12.25 -22.33 -4.42
C ARG A 230 -13.35 -21.45 -3.83
N SER A 231 -12.98 -20.30 -3.26
CA SER A 231 -13.92 -19.38 -2.61
C SER A 231 -15.02 -18.89 -3.56
N TYR A 232 -14.69 -18.46 -4.78
CA TYR A 232 -15.73 -18.03 -5.72
C TYR A 232 -16.49 -19.20 -6.36
N LYS A 233 -15.87 -20.39 -6.49
CA LYS A 233 -16.61 -21.60 -6.92
C LYS A 233 -17.68 -21.99 -5.90
N ASP A 234 -17.36 -21.86 -4.62
CA ASP A 234 -18.29 -22.18 -3.53
C ASP A 234 -19.35 -21.07 -3.34
N ASN A 235 -19.03 -19.81 -3.69
CA ASN A 235 -19.97 -18.68 -3.65
C ASN A 235 -19.74 -17.67 -4.81
N PRO A 236 -20.38 -17.88 -5.97
CA PRO A 236 -20.19 -17.04 -7.16
C PRO A 236 -20.66 -15.59 -6.99
N GLU A 237 -21.59 -15.31 -6.08
CA GLU A 237 -22.11 -13.95 -5.80
C GLU A 237 -21.00 -12.99 -5.33
N GLN A 238 -19.86 -13.52 -4.86
CA GLN A 238 -18.69 -12.70 -4.56
C GLN A 238 -18.19 -11.91 -5.77
N LEU A 239 -18.31 -12.47 -6.97
CA LEU A 239 -17.80 -11.88 -8.22
C LEU A 239 -18.50 -10.55 -8.57
N LYS A 240 -19.76 -10.36 -8.16
CA LYS A 240 -20.52 -9.11 -8.33
C LYS A 240 -19.96 -7.96 -7.48
N ASN A 241 -19.22 -8.30 -6.43
CA ASN A 241 -18.77 -7.39 -5.39
C ASN A 241 -17.24 -7.14 -5.42
N ILE A 242 -16.55 -7.60 -6.47
CA ILE A 242 -15.15 -7.27 -6.72
C ILE A 242 -15.04 -5.76 -6.98
N LYS A 243 -14.02 -5.12 -6.42
CA LYS A 243 -13.81 -3.66 -6.50
C LYS A 243 -12.61 -3.32 -7.37
N ASP A 244 -11.52 -4.05 -7.20
CA ASP A 244 -10.31 -3.88 -7.99
C ASP A 244 -10.24 -4.91 -9.12
N PHE A 245 -10.94 -4.60 -10.21
CA PHE A 245 -11.00 -5.49 -11.37
C PHE A 245 -9.63 -5.78 -11.99
N GLY A 246 -8.71 -4.81 -11.95
CA GLY A 246 -7.39 -4.94 -12.56
C GLY A 246 -6.52 -5.95 -11.82
N HIS A 247 -6.41 -5.80 -10.50
CA HIS A 247 -5.66 -6.74 -9.67
C HIS A 247 -6.34 -8.10 -9.59
N TYR A 248 -7.67 -8.14 -9.47
CA TYR A 248 -8.39 -9.41 -9.40
C TYR A 248 -8.18 -10.25 -10.67
N GLY A 249 -8.39 -9.66 -11.85
CA GLY A 249 -8.15 -10.35 -13.12
C GLY A 249 -6.68 -10.73 -13.35
N MET A 250 -5.74 -9.89 -12.90
CA MET A 250 -4.30 -10.22 -12.92
C MET A 250 -3.97 -11.42 -12.02
N GLY A 251 -4.58 -11.54 -10.84
CA GLY A 251 -4.41 -12.69 -9.95
C GLY A 251 -4.85 -13.99 -10.60
N LEU A 252 -6.03 -14.01 -11.23
CA LEU A 252 -6.52 -15.20 -11.95
C LEU A 252 -5.62 -15.56 -13.15
N MET A 253 -5.13 -14.56 -13.89
CA MET A 253 -4.15 -14.78 -14.97
C MET A 253 -2.84 -15.39 -14.45
N ILE A 254 -2.33 -14.91 -13.32
CA ILE A 254 -1.13 -15.48 -12.68
C ILE A 254 -1.42 -16.90 -12.20
N PHE A 255 -2.60 -17.17 -11.66
CA PHE A 255 -2.98 -18.50 -11.21
C PHE A 255 -2.90 -19.52 -12.35
N LEU A 256 -3.46 -19.18 -13.52
CA LEU A 256 -3.34 -19.98 -14.74
C LEU A 256 -1.88 -20.23 -15.15
N SER A 257 -1.00 -19.25 -14.95
CA SER A 257 0.42 -19.37 -15.35
C SER A 257 1.21 -20.43 -14.57
N TYR A 258 0.71 -20.89 -13.41
CA TYR A 258 1.32 -22.02 -12.69
C TYR A 258 1.12 -23.37 -13.40
N GLY A 259 0.17 -23.47 -14.32
CA GLY A 259 -0.04 -24.68 -15.12
C GLY A 259 -0.52 -25.90 -14.33
N THR A 260 -1.07 -25.70 -13.12
CA THR A 260 -1.58 -26.78 -12.27
C THR A 260 -3.03 -27.17 -12.59
N ILE A 261 -3.74 -26.34 -13.35
CA ILE A 261 -5.12 -26.59 -13.79
C ILE A 261 -5.08 -27.29 -15.14
N SER A 262 -5.37 -28.60 -15.14
CA SER A 262 -5.33 -29.42 -16.36
C SER A 262 -6.67 -29.50 -17.09
N ASP A 263 -7.76 -29.45 -16.35
CA ASP A 263 -9.11 -29.58 -16.90
C ASP A 263 -9.45 -28.37 -17.80
N ILE A 264 -10.02 -28.64 -18.98
CA ILE A 264 -10.26 -27.61 -19.98
C ILE A 264 -11.38 -26.65 -19.55
N ASP A 265 -12.41 -27.15 -18.88
CA ASP A 265 -13.56 -26.36 -18.44
C ASP A 265 -13.13 -25.42 -17.30
N ASP A 266 -12.33 -25.93 -16.35
CA ASP A 266 -11.73 -25.11 -15.28
C ASP A 266 -10.76 -24.05 -15.84
N ARG A 267 -9.96 -24.40 -16.86
CA ARG A 267 -9.08 -23.42 -17.55
C ARG A 267 -9.91 -22.36 -18.27
N GLN A 268 -10.99 -22.74 -18.94
CA GLN A 268 -11.90 -21.82 -19.64
C GLN A 268 -12.55 -20.88 -18.63
N GLN A 269 -13.09 -21.39 -17.52
CA GLN A 269 -13.67 -20.59 -16.45
C GLN A 269 -12.69 -19.52 -15.96
N LEU A 270 -11.48 -19.93 -15.57
CA LEU A 270 -10.46 -19.00 -15.07
C LEU A 270 -10.05 -17.96 -16.12
N ALA A 271 -9.86 -18.38 -17.37
CA ALA A 271 -9.46 -17.48 -18.44
C ALA A 271 -10.55 -16.44 -18.73
N SER A 272 -11.81 -16.87 -18.72
CA SER A 272 -12.97 -16.01 -18.96
C SER A 272 -13.21 -15.02 -17.83
N LEU A 273 -13.07 -15.45 -16.58
CA LEU A 273 -13.14 -14.55 -15.43
C LEU A 273 -11.98 -13.56 -15.41
N ALA A 274 -10.75 -14.01 -15.68
CA ALA A 274 -9.60 -13.11 -15.81
C ALA A 274 -9.84 -12.06 -16.91
N TYR A 275 -10.34 -12.48 -18.07
CA TYR A 275 -10.63 -11.60 -19.19
C TYR A 275 -11.74 -10.59 -18.85
N LEU A 276 -12.82 -11.03 -18.21
CA LEU A 276 -13.93 -10.19 -17.75
C LEU A 276 -13.40 -9.02 -16.91
N PHE A 277 -12.68 -9.34 -15.83
CA PHE A 277 -12.23 -8.32 -14.89
C PHE A 277 -11.12 -7.42 -15.48
N ILE A 278 -10.18 -7.96 -16.26
CA ILE A 278 -9.21 -7.12 -16.97
C ILE A 278 -9.93 -6.17 -17.96
N SER A 279 -10.93 -6.64 -18.68
CA SER A 279 -11.69 -5.82 -19.64
C SER A 279 -12.54 -4.74 -18.96
N LYS A 280 -13.15 -5.03 -17.80
CA LYS A 280 -13.81 -4.02 -16.97
C LYS A 280 -12.81 -2.97 -16.46
N ALA A 281 -11.62 -3.39 -16.05
CA ALA A 281 -10.55 -2.46 -15.66
C ALA A 281 -10.11 -1.56 -16.82
N ILE A 282 -10.02 -2.09 -18.05
CA ILE A 282 -9.73 -1.30 -19.26
C ILE A 282 -10.82 -0.27 -19.52
N LYS A 283 -12.11 -0.62 -19.36
CA LYS A 283 -13.20 0.35 -19.45
C LYS A 283 -13.08 1.49 -18.44
N GLN A 284 -12.61 1.19 -17.22
CA GLN A 284 -12.39 2.20 -16.17
C GLN A 284 -11.14 3.07 -16.40
N ASN A 285 -10.08 2.50 -16.98
CA ASN A 285 -8.82 3.21 -17.22
C ASN A 285 -8.18 2.75 -18.55
N SER A 286 -8.73 3.27 -19.66
CA SER A 286 -8.30 2.91 -21.01
C SER A 286 -6.90 3.43 -21.37
N ALA A 287 -6.29 4.30 -20.56
CA ALA A 287 -4.94 4.81 -20.78
C ALA A 287 -3.84 3.85 -20.28
N ASN A 288 -4.18 2.88 -19.44
CA ASN A 288 -3.21 2.00 -18.81
C ASN A 288 -2.79 0.84 -19.74
N ALA A 289 -1.65 0.99 -20.41
CA ALA A 289 -1.07 -0.01 -21.30
C ALA A 289 -0.82 -1.38 -20.63
N ASN A 290 -0.62 -1.44 -19.30
CA ASN A 290 -0.42 -2.71 -18.62
C ASN A 290 -1.69 -3.57 -18.59
N LEU A 291 -2.89 -2.97 -18.62
CA LEU A 291 -4.13 -3.74 -18.66
C LEU A 291 -4.29 -4.44 -20.01
N PHE A 292 -3.99 -3.74 -21.11
CA PHE A 292 -3.96 -4.33 -22.46
C PHE A 292 -2.90 -5.43 -22.56
N LYS A 293 -1.70 -5.19 -22.00
CA LYS A 293 -0.64 -6.21 -21.92
C LYS A 293 -1.16 -7.47 -21.20
N ASN A 294 -1.81 -7.33 -20.05
CA ASN A 294 -2.31 -8.48 -19.29
C ASN A 294 -3.41 -9.22 -20.06
N ARG A 295 -4.35 -8.50 -20.71
CA ARG A 295 -5.39 -9.12 -21.54
C ARG A 295 -4.81 -9.89 -22.71
N LEU A 296 -3.81 -9.33 -23.40
CA LEU A 296 -3.10 -10.01 -24.50
C LEU A 296 -2.36 -11.25 -24.02
N LEU A 297 -1.61 -11.16 -22.92
CA LEU A 297 -0.88 -12.31 -22.38
C LEU A 297 -1.84 -13.43 -21.99
N LEU A 298 -2.96 -13.10 -21.35
CA LEU A 298 -4.02 -14.06 -21.02
C LEU A 298 -4.53 -14.78 -22.28
N MET A 299 -4.95 -14.03 -23.30
CA MET A 299 -5.49 -14.58 -24.54
C MET A 299 -4.49 -15.45 -25.31
N ILE A 300 -3.22 -15.02 -25.36
CA ILE A 300 -2.17 -15.74 -26.09
C ILE A 300 -1.78 -17.03 -25.36
N THR A 301 -1.58 -16.96 -24.04
CA THR A 301 -1.10 -18.11 -23.25
C THR A 301 -2.19 -19.13 -22.92
N ASN A 302 -3.46 -18.71 -22.93
CA ASN A 302 -4.61 -19.58 -22.66
C ASN A 302 -5.55 -19.66 -23.88
N HIS A 303 -4.97 -19.62 -25.09
CA HIS A 303 -5.70 -19.52 -26.35
C HIS A 303 -6.81 -20.58 -26.49
N GLU A 304 -6.45 -21.85 -26.35
CA GLU A 304 -7.39 -22.99 -26.47
C GLU A 304 -8.60 -22.85 -25.54
N ALA A 305 -8.36 -22.56 -24.26
CA ALA A 305 -9.42 -22.44 -23.26
C ALA A 305 -10.30 -21.20 -23.51
N PHE A 306 -9.69 -20.06 -23.80
CA PHE A 306 -10.45 -18.83 -24.03
C PHE A 306 -11.21 -18.84 -25.37
N GLU A 307 -10.74 -19.60 -26.36
CA GLU A 307 -11.41 -19.78 -27.66
C GLU A 307 -12.81 -20.35 -27.51
N TYR A 308 -13.06 -21.28 -26.58
CA TYR A 308 -14.40 -21.80 -26.29
C TYR A 308 -15.38 -20.71 -25.80
N THR A 309 -14.87 -19.76 -25.01
CA THR A 309 -15.67 -18.61 -24.57
C THR A 309 -15.96 -17.66 -25.72
N VAL A 310 -14.98 -17.38 -26.58
CA VAL A 310 -15.21 -16.56 -27.78
C VAL A 310 -16.18 -17.25 -28.75
N SER A 311 -16.06 -18.57 -28.91
CA SER A 311 -16.98 -19.41 -29.71
C SER A 311 -18.42 -19.27 -29.24
N SER A 312 -18.66 -19.30 -27.92
CA SER A 312 -19.98 -19.08 -27.31
C SER A 312 -20.58 -17.71 -27.65
N VAL A 313 -19.74 -16.73 -28.04
CA VAL A 313 -20.19 -15.39 -28.42
C VAL A 313 -20.43 -15.26 -29.91
N VAL A 314 -19.52 -15.78 -30.74
CA VAL A 314 -19.60 -15.58 -32.19
C VAL A 314 -20.49 -16.61 -32.90
N ASN A 315 -20.83 -17.73 -32.23
CA ASN A 315 -21.61 -18.83 -32.80
C ASN A 315 -23.02 -18.96 -32.21
N LYS A 316 -23.54 -17.93 -31.52
CA LYS A 316 -24.84 -17.96 -30.79
C LYS A 316 -26.04 -18.42 -31.63
N ASP A 317 -25.99 -18.17 -32.94
CA ASP A 317 -27.11 -18.42 -33.86
C ASP A 317 -26.80 -19.49 -34.94
N GLN A 318 -25.73 -20.26 -34.78
CA GLN A 318 -25.30 -21.25 -35.78
C GLN A 318 -25.97 -22.61 -35.54
N ASP A 319 -26.77 -23.08 -36.52
CA ASP A 319 -27.41 -24.41 -36.50
C ASP A 319 -26.40 -25.57 -36.41
N PHE A 320 -26.86 -26.72 -35.89
CA PHE A 320 -26.11 -27.97 -35.70
C PHE A 320 -25.30 -28.44 -36.93
N PHE A 321 -25.68 -28.01 -38.14
CA PHE A 321 -24.98 -28.33 -39.39
C PHE A 321 -23.68 -27.55 -39.62
N SER A 322 -23.46 -26.45 -38.90
CA SER A 322 -22.27 -25.58 -39.03
C SER A 322 -21.15 -25.87 -38.03
N MET A 323 -21.25 -26.95 -37.25
CA MET A 323 -20.28 -27.26 -36.18
C MET A 323 -18.82 -27.38 -36.67
N ASN A 324 -18.59 -27.74 -37.93
CA ASN A 324 -17.25 -27.82 -38.52
C ASN A 324 -16.59 -26.44 -38.77
N LEU A 325 -17.36 -25.35 -38.78
CA LEU A 325 -16.87 -23.98 -39.02
C LEU A 325 -16.65 -23.18 -37.72
N MET A 326 -17.19 -23.66 -36.59
CA MET A 326 -17.16 -22.94 -35.30
C MET A 326 -15.74 -22.62 -34.80
N PRO A 327 -14.75 -23.55 -34.84
CA PRO A 327 -13.38 -23.22 -34.44
C PRO A 327 -12.73 -22.16 -35.33
N PHE A 328 -13.12 -22.08 -36.61
CA PHE A 328 -12.54 -21.11 -37.53
C PHE A 328 -13.01 -19.68 -37.23
N GLN A 329 -14.28 -19.51 -36.85
CA GLN A 329 -14.86 -18.21 -36.53
C GLN A 329 -14.35 -17.67 -35.19
N ALA A 330 -14.24 -18.52 -34.16
CA ALA A 330 -13.72 -18.13 -32.86
C ALA A 330 -12.24 -17.71 -32.96
N ARG A 331 -11.42 -18.50 -33.66
CA ARG A 331 -10.01 -18.17 -33.91
C ARG A 331 -9.83 -16.89 -34.71
N ASP A 332 -10.62 -16.69 -35.76
CA ASP A 332 -10.62 -15.45 -36.54
C ASP A 332 -10.96 -14.22 -35.67
N ALA A 333 -11.98 -14.35 -34.82
CA ALA A 333 -12.38 -13.32 -33.88
C ALA A 333 -11.25 -13.01 -32.87
N MET A 334 -10.62 -14.03 -32.29
CA MET A 334 -9.50 -13.86 -31.37
C MET A 334 -8.34 -13.11 -32.00
N PHE A 335 -7.97 -13.44 -33.25
CA PHE A 335 -6.90 -12.73 -33.95
C PHE A 335 -7.23 -11.24 -34.18
N LYS A 336 -8.48 -10.91 -34.51
CA LYS A 336 -8.93 -9.52 -34.65
C LYS A 336 -8.87 -8.77 -33.33
N MET A 337 -9.29 -9.40 -32.24
CA MET A 337 -9.20 -8.86 -30.88
C MET A 337 -7.74 -8.60 -30.47
N GLU A 338 -6.86 -9.59 -30.63
CA GLU A 338 -5.43 -9.45 -30.33
C GLU A 338 -4.79 -8.32 -31.17
N TYR A 339 -5.12 -8.24 -32.47
CA TYR A 339 -4.59 -7.19 -33.34
C TYR A 339 -5.07 -5.80 -32.93
N ALA A 340 -6.32 -5.66 -32.50
CA ALA A 340 -6.86 -4.40 -32.01
C ALA A 340 -6.13 -3.91 -30.76
N ASP A 341 -5.85 -4.80 -29.80
CA ASP A 341 -5.12 -4.46 -28.57
C ASP A 341 -3.63 -4.18 -28.85
N LEU A 342 -2.97 -4.97 -29.70
CA LEU A 342 -1.57 -4.74 -30.09
C LEU A 342 -1.40 -3.41 -30.84
N SER A 343 -2.42 -3.01 -31.61
CA SER A 343 -2.41 -1.74 -32.34
C SER A 343 -2.73 -0.52 -31.46
N PHE A 344 -3.15 -0.72 -30.20
CA PHE A 344 -3.50 0.37 -29.30
C PHE A 344 -2.28 1.19 -28.85
N ASN A 345 -1.19 0.53 -28.48
CA ASN A 345 0.02 1.20 -27.99
C ASN A 345 1.29 0.48 -28.44
N ARG A 346 2.13 1.16 -29.23
CA ARG A 346 3.39 0.61 -29.74
C ARG A 346 4.37 0.18 -28.65
N ALA A 347 4.27 0.71 -27.43
CA ALA A 347 5.09 0.27 -26.30
C ALA A 347 4.87 -1.21 -25.96
N LEU A 348 3.72 -1.80 -26.31
CA LEU A 348 3.47 -3.24 -26.13
C LEU A 348 4.40 -4.10 -26.98
N LEU A 349 4.88 -3.58 -28.11
CA LEU A 349 5.78 -4.27 -29.03
C LEU A 349 7.24 -4.29 -28.53
N SER A 350 7.52 -3.72 -27.35
CA SER A 350 8.82 -3.93 -26.69
C SER A 350 8.90 -5.29 -25.98
N ILE A 351 7.82 -6.06 -25.95
CA ILE A 351 7.74 -7.39 -25.33
C ILE A 351 7.78 -8.43 -26.47
N ASP A 352 8.81 -9.28 -26.49
CA ASP A 352 9.12 -10.17 -27.62
C ASP A 352 7.94 -11.04 -28.07
N ILE A 353 7.21 -11.65 -27.12
CA ILE A 353 6.04 -12.49 -27.46
C ILE A 353 4.93 -11.68 -28.14
N LEU A 354 4.72 -10.42 -27.73
CA LEU A 354 3.71 -9.54 -28.32
C LEU A 354 4.17 -9.00 -29.68
N ALA A 355 5.45 -8.67 -29.82
CA ALA A 355 6.04 -8.27 -31.09
C ALA A 355 5.94 -9.38 -32.14
N SER A 356 6.31 -10.61 -31.76
CA SER A 356 6.19 -11.79 -32.63
C SER A 356 4.74 -12.04 -33.04
N LYS A 357 3.80 -11.98 -32.09
CA LYS A 357 2.38 -12.12 -32.36
C LYS A 357 1.85 -11.04 -33.31
N TYR A 358 2.28 -9.79 -33.14
CA TYR A 358 1.91 -8.69 -34.04
C TYR A 358 2.41 -8.93 -35.47
N GLN A 359 3.64 -9.42 -35.64
CA GLN A 359 4.20 -9.75 -36.96
C GLN A 359 3.48 -10.93 -37.63
N ASP A 360 3.11 -11.96 -36.87
CA ASP A 360 2.28 -13.06 -37.38
C ASP A 360 0.92 -12.52 -37.88
N LEU A 361 0.25 -11.70 -37.08
CA LEU A 361 -1.03 -11.10 -37.46
C LEU A 361 -0.89 -10.20 -38.69
N GLN A 362 0.15 -9.37 -38.79
CA GLN A 362 0.43 -8.59 -40.00
C GLN A 362 0.64 -9.49 -41.22
N THR A 363 1.34 -10.61 -41.07
CA THR A 363 1.53 -11.59 -42.16
C THR A 363 0.19 -12.19 -42.60
N LYS A 364 -0.70 -12.51 -41.66
CA LYS A 364 -2.07 -12.99 -41.97
C LYS A 364 -2.90 -11.93 -42.69
N ILE A 365 -2.80 -10.66 -42.29
CA ILE A 365 -3.47 -9.56 -42.97
C ILE A 365 -2.98 -9.45 -44.42
N ASN A 366 -1.67 -9.42 -44.60
CA ASN A 366 -1.05 -9.28 -45.92
C ASN A 366 -1.32 -10.47 -46.85
N SER A 367 -1.56 -11.68 -46.30
CA SER A 367 -1.93 -12.86 -47.09
C SER A 367 -3.42 -12.95 -47.41
N GLY A 368 -4.24 -12.02 -46.92
CA GLY A 368 -5.69 -12.01 -47.13
C GLY A 368 -6.44 -13.03 -46.27
N PHE A 369 -5.86 -13.48 -45.15
CA PHE A 369 -6.48 -14.45 -44.22
C PHE A 369 -7.85 -14.00 -43.74
N PHE A 370 -8.01 -12.70 -43.46
CA PHE A 370 -9.26 -12.10 -42.98
C PHE A 370 -10.24 -11.72 -44.11
N GLY A 371 -10.00 -12.19 -45.33
CA GLY A 371 -10.68 -11.76 -46.55
C GLY A 371 -9.94 -10.63 -47.26
N LYS A 372 -9.97 -10.64 -48.59
CA LYS A 372 -9.17 -9.73 -49.44
C LYS A 372 -9.51 -8.24 -49.29
N GLU A 373 -10.72 -7.93 -48.84
CA GLU A 373 -11.21 -6.56 -48.64
C GLU A 373 -10.94 -6.03 -47.22
N SER A 374 -10.40 -6.85 -46.32
CA SER A 374 -10.13 -6.46 -44.94
C SER A 374 -8.91 -5.56 -44.84
N THR A 375 -9.11 -4.37 -44.25
CA THR A 375 -8.06 -3.38 -43.97
C THR A 375 -7.61 -3.48 -42.51
N ASN A 376 -6.46 -2.88 -42.17
CA ASN A 376 -6.02 -2.79 -40.77
C ASN A 376 -7.09 -2.12 -39.91
N GLU A 377 -7.69 -1.04 -40.40
CA GLU A 377 -8.72 -0.28 -39.71
C GLU A 377 -10.00 -1.10 -39.50
N SER A 378 -10.45 -1.84 -40.52
CA SER A 378 -11.64 -2.69 -40.40
C SER A 378 -11.41 -3.85 -39.42
N ILE A 379 -10.21 -4.44 -39.41
CA ILE A 379 -9.82 -5.49 -38.47
C ILE A 379 -9.77 -4.95 -37.04
N ILE A 380 -9.15 -3.79 -36.82
CA ILE A 380 -9.11 -3.12 -35.50
C ILE A 380 -10.53 -2.80 -35.02
N SER A 381 -11.38 -2.25 -35.89
CA SER A 381 -12.77 -1.93 -35.54
C SER A 381 -13.57 -3.19 -35.19
N SER A 382 -13.40 -4.26 -35.96
CA SER A 382 -14.02 -5.55 -35.70
C SER A 382 -13.53 -6.16 -34.38
N GLY A 383 -12.23 -6.13 -34.10
CA GLY A 383 -11.65 -6.59 -32.84
C GLY A 383 -12.17 -5.84 -31.62
N LYS A 384 -12.31 -4.52 -31.70
CA LYS A 384 -12.93 -3.71 -30.63
C LYS A 384 -14.40 -4.09 -30.39
N SER A 385 -15.16 -4.29 -31.47
CA SER A 385 -16.56 -4.74 -31.37
C SER A 385 -16.65 -6.13 -30.73
N LEU A 386 -15.77 -7.06 -31.11
CA LEU A 386 -15.70 -8.40 -30.51
C LEU A 386 -15.33 -8.34 -29.03
N HIS A 387 -14.38 -7.49 -28.62
CA HIS A 387 -14.08 -7.29 -27.20
C HIS A 387 -15.32 -6.87 -26.40
N GLU A 388 -16.12 -5.94 -26.95
CA GLU A 388 -17.35 -5.47 -26.31
C GLU A 388 -18.41 -6.56 -26.23
N GLN A 389 -18.59 -7.35 -27.29
CA GLN A 389 -19.52 -8.47 -27.32
C GLN A 389 -19.14 -9.56 -26.31
N VAL A 390 -17.86 -9.93 -26.23
CA VAL A 390 -17.37 -10.92 -25.26
C VAL A 390 -17.51 -10.41 -23.84
N LEU A 391 -17.18 -9.14 -23.59
CA LEU A 391 -17.36 -8.53 -22.28
C LEU A 391 -18.84 -8.52 -21.87
N THR A 392 -19.74 -8.10 -22.76
CA THR A 392 -21.19 -8.08 -22.49
C THR A 392 -21.73 -9.47 -22.18
N TYR A 393 -21.30 -10.47 -22.94
CA TYR A 393 -21.66 -11.87 -22.68
C TYR A 393 -21.21 -12.34 -21.29
N LEU A 394 -19.96 -12.05 -20.92
CA LEU A 394 -19.42 -12.45 -19.62
C LEU A 394 -20.03 -11.67 -18.45
N GLU A 395 -20.33 -10.39 -18.62
CA GLU A 395 -21.05 -9.60 -17.62
C GLU A 395 -22.43 -10.20 -17.34
N HIS A 396 -23.18 -10.54 -18.40
CA HIS A 396 -24.48 -11.19 -18.25
C HIS A 396 -24.37 -12.55 -17.56
N LYS A 397 -23.56 -13.46 -18.12
CA LYS A 397 -23.44 -14.84 -17.61
C LYS A 397 -22.93 -14.87 -16.16
N VAL A 398 -21.87 -14.12 -15.85
CA VAL A 398 -21.21 -14.20 -14.54
C VAL A 398 -21.84 -13.27 -13.50
N LEU A 399 -22.16 -12.03 -13.87
CA LEU A 399 -22.57 -11.01 -12.90
C LEU A 399 -24.09 -10.87 -12.79
N ASP A 400 -24.84 -11.15 -13.85
CA ASP A 400 -26.30 -11.10 -13.79
C ASP A 400 -26.87 -12.48 -13.41
N GLU A 401 -26.45 -13.54 -14.09
CA GLU A 401 -26.96 -14.91 -13.87
C GLU A 401 -26.22 -15.65 -12.73
N GLY A 402 -25.01 -15.20 -12.36
CA GLY A 402 -24.18 -15.90 -11.36
C GLY A 402 -23.61 -17.23 -11.87
N ASP A 403 -23.69 -17.47 -13.17
CA ASP A 403 -23.25 -18.69 -13.83
C ASP A 403 -21.75 -18.62 -14.14
N ILE A 404 -21.01 -19.52 -13.50
CA ILE A 404 -19.57 -19.68 -13.70
C ILE A 404 -19.24 -21.01 -14.36
N ASP A 405 -20.22 -21.78 -14.82
CA ASP A 405 -20.00 -23.02 -15.56
C ASP A 405 -19.82 -22.66 -17.05
N PHE A 406 -18.67 -23.01 -17.61
CA PHE A 406 -18.21 -22.53 -18.92
C PHE A 406 -18.14 -23.62 -19.97
#